data_AF-A0A5W8UT60-F1
#
_entry.id   AF-A0A5W8UT60-F1
#
_cell.length_a   1.000
_cell.length_b   1.000
_cell.length_c   1.000
_cell.angle_alpha   90.00
_cell.angle_beta   90.00
_cell.angle_gamma   90.00
#
_symmetry.space_group_name_H-M   'P 1'
#
loop_
_entity.id
_entity.type
_entity.pdbx_description
1 polymer ?
#
loop_
_entity_poly.entity_id
_entity_poly.type
_entity_poly.pdbx_seq_one_letter_code
_entity_poly.pdbx_strand_id
1 'polypeptide(L)'
;PAPMTAVKTIEAAARFGREEALNLENKSFVPLAHTNEARALVGIFLNDQYVKGKAKKLTKDIETPKQAAVLGAGIMGGGIAYQSAWKGVPVIMKDINDKSLNLGMTEAAKLLNKQLERGKIDGLKLASVISTIHPTL
;
A
#
# COMPACT_ATOMS: atom_id res chain seq x y z
N PRO A 1 -13.02 18.23 -6.44
CA PRO A 1 -13.61 18.73 -7.71
C PRO A 1 -13.36 17.79 -8.91
N ALA A 2 -12.13 17.33 -9.13
CA ALA A 2 -11.75 16.56 -10.33
C ALA A 2 -12.59 15.28 -10.60
N PRO A 3 -12.95 14.41 -9.63
CA PRO A 3 -13.73 13.20 -9.91
C PRO A 3 -15.09 13.48 -10.54
N MET A 4 -15.82 14.49 -10.03
CA MET A 4 -17.13 14.85 -10.58
C MET A 4 -17.02 15.54 -11.94
N THR A 5 -16.02 16.40 -12.12
CA THR A 5 -15.78 17.04 -13.41
C THR A 5 -15.43 16.01 -14.47
N ALA A 6 -14.60 15.01 -14.17
CA ALA A 6 -14.26 13.95 -15.11
C ALA A 6 -15.51 13.21 -15.62
N VAL A 7 -16.43 12.80 -14.73
CA VAL A 7 -17.68 12.12 -15.14
C VAL A 7 -18.53 13.02 -16.05
N LYS A 8 -18.71 14.29 -15.68
CA LYS A 8 -19.49 15.25 -16.48
C LYS A 8 -18.88 15.51 -17.85
N THR A 9 -17.55 15.64 -17.91
CA THR A 9 -16.82 15.84 -19.17
C THR A 9 -16.93 14.60 -20.06
N ILE A 10 -16.82 13.39 -19.51
CA ILE A 10 -16.99 12.14 -20.25
C ILE A 10 -18.42 12.01 -20.78
N GLU A 11 -19.43 12.28 -19.95
CA GLU A 11 -20.84 12.23 -20.35
C GLU A 11 -21.13 13.22 -21.50
N ALA A 12 -20.66 14.46 -21.37
CA ALA A 12 -20.86 15.48 -22.38
C ALA A 12 -20.06 15.22 -23.67
N ALA A 13 -18.89 14.56 -23.58
CA ALA A 13 -18.08 14.18 -24.74
C ALA A 13 -18.56 12.88 -25.42
N ALA A 14 -19.47 12.11 -24.82
CA ALA A 14 -19.81 10.76 -25.27
C ALA A 14 -20.35 10.67 -26.70
N ARG A 15 -20.91 11.78 -27.24
CA ARG A 15 -21.47 11.84 -28.61
C ARG A 15 -20.58 12.60 -29.61
N PHE A 16 -19.40 13.04 -29.19
CA PHE A 16 -18.51 13.87 -30.00
C PHE A 16 -17.43 13.07 -30.71
N GLY A 17 -16.90 13.65 -31.79
CA GLY A 17 -15.66 13.19 -32.39
C GLY A 17 -14.46 13.48 -31.48
N ARG A 18 -13.31 12.85 -31.77
CA ARG A 18 -12.10 12.98 -30.95
C ARG A 18 -11.67 14.44 -30.71
N GLU A 19 -11.66 15.28 -31.74
CA GLU A 19 -11.20 16.67 -31.62
C GLU A 19 -12.12 17.51 -30.71
N GLU A 20 -13.43 17.37 -30.89
CA GLU A 20 -14.44 18.05 -30.07
C GLU A 20 -14.39 17.60 -28.61
N ALA A 21 -14.19 16.29 -28.37
CA ALA A 21 -14.01 15.72 -27.04
C ALA A 21 -12.75 16.27 -26.34
N LEU A 22 -11.61 16.38 -27.04
CA LEU A 22 -10.38 16.95 -26.50
C LEU A 22 -10.54 18.45 -26.17
N ASN A 23 -11.26 19.20 -27.01
CA ASN A 23 -11.57 20.59 -26.72
C ASN A 23 -12.42 20.74 -25.45
N LEU A 24 -13.39 19.85 -25.23
CA LEU A 24 -14.20 19.82 -24.02
C LEU A 24 -13.39 19.41 -22.79
N GLU A 25 -12.49 18.43 -22.93
CA GLU A 25 -11.56 18.02 -21.88
C GLU A 25 -10.68 19.19 -21.44
N ASN A 26 -10.08 19.92 -22.39
CA ASN A 26 -9.22 21.06 -22.09
C ASN A 26 -9.98 22.17 -21.33
N LYS A 27 -11.21 22.50 -21.77
CA LYS A 27 -12.09 23.45 -21.08
C LYS A 27 -12.41 23.04 -19.64
N SER A 28 -12.48 21.73 -19.39
CA SER A 28 -12.77 21.18 -18.06
C SER A 28 -11.52 21.09 -17.19
N PHE A 29 -10.37 20.81 -17.79
CA PHE A 29 -9.09 20.62 -17.13
C PHE A 29 -8.47 21.94 -16.64
N VAL A 30 -8.47 22.99 -17.48
CA VAL A 30 -7.83 24.27 -17.14
C VAL A 30 -8.33 24.85 -15.81
N PRO A 31 -9.66 24.95 -15.55
CA PRO A 31 -10.15 25.42 -14.26
C PRO A 31 -9.70 24.53 -13.10
N LEU A 32 -9.69 23.20 -13.28
CA LEU A 32 -9.24 22.26 -12.26
C LEU A 32 -7.77 22.46 -11.90
N ALA A 33 -6.91 22.69 -12.88
CA ALA A 33 -5.47 22.90 -12.67
C ALA A 33 -5.17 24.14 -11.79
N HIS A 34 -6.05 25.14 -11.80
CA HIS A 34 -5.92 26.35 -10.98
C HIS A 34 -6.54 26.24 -9.58
N THR A 35 -7.21 25.13 -9.26
CA THR A 35 -7.83 24.93 -7.95
C THR A 35 -6.79 24.75 -6.83
N ASN A 36 -7.20 25.09 -5.61
CA ASN A 36 -6.36 24.90 -4.43
C ASN A 36 -6.13 23.41 -4.14
N GLU A 37 -7.13 22.56 -4.41
CA GLU A 37 -7.06 21.11 -4.26
C GLU A 37 -6.03 20.51 -5.22
N ALA A 38 -6.03 20.93 -6.50
CA ALA A 38 -5.01 20.49 -7.46
C ALA A 38 -3.61 20.90 -7.00
N ARG A 39 -3.43 22.15 -6.57
CA ARG A 39 -2.14 22.64 -6.03
C ARG A 39 -1.69 21.84 -4.81
N ALA A 40 -2.60 21.54 -3.88
CA ALA A 40 -2.29 20.75 -2.68
C ALA A 40 -1.89 19.31 -3.02
N LEU A 41 -2.63 18.65 -3.91
CA LEU A 41 -2.33 17.27 -4.34
C LEU A 41 -1.02 17.18 -5.12
N VAL A 42 -0.72 18.15 -5.99
CA VAL A 42 0.59 18.26 -6.65
C VAL A 42 1.70 18.49 -5.62
N GLY A 43 1.46 19.30 -4.59
CA GLY A 43 2.39 19.48 -3.48
C GLY A 43 2.69 18.15 -2.75
N ILE A 44 1.65 17.35 -2.43
CA ILE A 44 1.84 16.02 -1.84
C ILE A 44 2.65 15.11 -2.76
N PHE A 45 2.38 15.13 -4.06
CA PHE A 45 3.13 14.35 -5.04
C PHE A 45 4.61 14.74 -5.07
N LEU A 46 4.94 16.03 -5.12
CA LEU A 46 6.33 16.51 -5.12
C LEU A 46 7.04 16.17 -3.80
N ASN A 47 6.34 16.28 -2.66
CA ASN A 47 6.89 15.91 -1.36
C ASN A 47 7.18 14.40 -1.29
N ASP A 48 6.29 13.54 -1.80
CA ASP A 48 6.51 12.09 -1.88
C ASP A 48 7.71 11.76 -2.78
N GLN A 49 7.85 12.40 -3.95
CA GLN A 49 9.01 12.25 -4.83
C GLN A 49 10.32 12.65 -4.12
N TYR A 50 10.30 13.75 -3.38
CA TYR A 50 11.45 14.21 -2.62
C TYR A 50 11.87 13.23 -1.53
N VAL A 51 10.90 12.73 -0.74
CA VAL A 51 11.14 11.74 0.32
C VAL A 51 11.68 10.43 -0.28
N LYS A 52 11.09 9.93 -1.37
CA LYS A 52 11.57 8.74 -2.09
C LYS A 52 12.99 8.92 -2.61
N GLY A 53 13.32 10.09 -3.16
CA GLY A 53 14.66 10.43 -3.60
C GLY A 53 15.69 10.40 -2.48
N LYS A 54 15.34 10.94 -1.29
CA LYS A 54 16.18 10.84 -0.09
C LYS A 54 16.34 9.40 0.40
N ALA A 55 15.24 8.65 0.50
CA ALA A 55 15.26 7.26 0.94
C ALA A 55 16.19 6.42 0.05
N LYS A 56 16.08 6.55 -1.28
CA LYS A 56 16.95 5.82 -2.23
C LYS A 56 18.42 6.13 -2.04
N LYS A 57 18.79 7.38 -1.69
CA LYS A 57 20.18 7.75 -1.40
C LYS A 57 20.67 7.12 -0.10
N LEU A 58 19.84 7.13 0.94
CA LEU A 58 20.19 6.56 2.25
C LEU A 58 20.32 5.03 2.20
N THR A 59 19.52 4.36 1.36
CA THR A 59 19.52 2.89 1.24
C THR A 59 20.42 2.38 0.14
N LYS A 60 21.23 3.23 -0.52
CA LYS A 60 22.02 2.84 -1.71
C LYS A 60 22.97 1.67 -1.41
N ASP A 61 23.61 1.71 -0.26
CA ASP A 61 24.64 0.75 0.16
C ASP A 61 24.17 -0.12 1.34
N ILE A 62 22.85 -0.17 1.59
CA ILE A 62 22.25 -0.94 2.69
C ILE A 62 21.50 -2.13 2.09
N GLU A 63 21.92 -3.33 2.48
CA GLU A 63 21.20 -4.55 2.14
C GLU A 63 19.92 -4.70 2.97
N THR A 64 18.90 -5.35 2.39
CA THR A 64 17.71 -5.74 3.14
C THR A 64 18.08 -6.72 4.26
N PRO A 65 17.53 -6.56 5.47
CA PRO A 65 17.77 -7.50 6.55
C PRO A 65 17.44 -8.94 6.15
N LYS A 66 18.31 -9.89 6.50
CA LYS A 66 18.08 -11.33 6.23
C LYS A 66 17.05 -11.94 7.17
N GLN A 67 16.88 -11.34 8.35
CA GLN A 67 15.94 -11.77 9.39
C GLN A 67 15.56 -10.56 10.25
N ALA A 68 14.30 -10.52 10.69
CA ALA A 68 13.77 -9.53 11.62
C ALA A 68 13.29 -10.20 12.91
N ALA A 69 13.12 -9.40 13.96
CA ALA A 69 12.45 -9.82 15.18
C ALA A 69 11.47 -8.73 15.64
N VAL A 70 10.33 -9.15 16.17
CA VAL A 70 9.29 -8.30 16.72
C VAL A 70 9.09 -8.70 18.18
N LEU A 71 9.32 -7.76 19.09
CA LEU A 71 9.08 -7.94 20.51
C LEU A 71 7.67 -7.47 20.84
N GLY A 72 6.84 -8.38 21.36
CA GLY A 72 5.42 -8.19 21.54
C GLY A 72 4.63 -8.67 20.33
N ALA A 73 3.82 -9.70 20.55
CA ALA A 73 2.82 -10.18 19.61
C ALA A 73 1.52 -9.36 19.76
N GLY A 74 0.37 -9.99 19.56
CA GLY A 74 -0.93 -9.29 19.52
C GLY A 74 -1.14 -8.49 18.24
N ILE A 75 -2.00 -7.47 18.30
CA ILE A 75 -2.54 -6.82 17.09
C ILE A 75 -1.45 -6.13 16.26
N MET A 76 -0.64 -5.26 16.88
CA MET A 76 0.44 -4.57 16.17
C MET A 76 1.59 -5.52 15.82
N GLY A 77 1.99 -6.39 16.76
CA GLY A 77 3.07 -7.35 16.54
C GLY A 77 2.81 -8.29 15.36
N GLY A 78 1.59 -8.85 15.30
CA GLY A 78 1.13 -9.65 14.17
C GLY A 78 1.11 -8.88 12.84
N GLY A 79 0.69 -7.61 12.87
CA GLY A 79 0.70 -6.73 11.69
C GLY A 79 2.11 -6.41 11.17
N ILE A 80 3.05 -6.12 12.06
CA ILE A 80 4.45 -5.85 11.70
C ILE A 80 5.11 -7.11 11.16
N ALA A 81 4.90 -8.25 11.82
CA ALA A 81 5.40 -9.54 11.37
C ALA A 81 4.85 -9.92 9.99
N TYR A 82 3.55 -9.74 9.78
CA TYR A 82 2.92 -9.89 8.46
C TYR A 82 3.60 -9.02 7.40
N GLN A 83 3.85 -7.74 7.67
CA GLN A 83 4.48 -6.84 6.70
C GLN A 83 5.92 -7.25 6.36
N SER A 84 6.69 -7.65 7.38
CA SER A 84 8.05 -8.17 7.19
C SER A 84 8.07 -9.41 6.30
N ALA A 85 7.27 -10.42 6.66
CA ALA A 85 7.14 -11.68 5.94
C ALA A 85 6.62 -11.45 4.50
N TRP A 86 5.63 -10.57 4.33
CA TRP A 86 5.09 -10.20 3.01
C TRP A 86 6.14 -9.57 2.09
N LYS A 87 7.09 -8.82 2.66
CA LYS A 87 8.22 -8.24 1.93
C LYS A 87 9.40 -9.21 1.75
N GLY A 88 9.27 -10.46 2.20
CA GLY A 88 10.29 -11.50 2.03
C GLY A 88 11.37 -11.49 3.11
N VAL A 89 11.14 -10.82 4.24
CA VAL A 89 12.06 -10.82 5.38
C VAL A 89 11.46 -11.72 6.48
N PRO A 90 12.02 -12.93 6.71
CA PRO A 90 11.58 -13.82 7.78
C PRO A 90 11.64 -13.14 9.13
N VAL A 91 10.68 -13.43 10.01
CA VAL A 91 10.49 -12.68 11.25
C VAL A 91 10.24 -13.59 12.43
N ILE A 92 10.98 -13.36 13.51
CA ILE A 92 10.73 -13.99 14.82
C ILE A 92 9.76 -13.10 15.59
N MET A 93 8.62 -13.64 16.03
CA MET A 93 7.65 -12.93 16.86
C MET A 93 7.76 -13.43 18.30
N LYS A 94 8.31 -12.60 19.19
CA LYS A 94 8.54 -12.94 20.59
C LYS A 94 7.47 -12.33 21.48
N ASP A 95 6.83 -13.12 22.34
CA ASP A 95 5.96 -12.60 23.40
C ASP A 95 6.26 -13.28 24.75
N ILE A 96 5.64 -12.84 25.84
CA ILE A 96 5.79 -13.44 27.17
C ILE A 96 4.74 -14.53 27.44
N ASN A 97 3.72 -14.66 26.60
CA ASN A 97 2.67 -15.67 26.75
C ASN A 97 2.11 -16.15 25.40
N ASP A 98 1.61 -17.39 25.38
CA ASP A 98 1.10 -18.03 24.16
C ASP A 98 -0.17 -17.39 23.62
N LYS A 99 -1.00 -16.80 24.48
CA LYS A 99 -2.26 -16.16 24.05
C LYS A 99 -1.98 -14.98 23.13
N SER A 100 -0.99 -14.15 23.46
CA SER A 100 -0.54 -13.05 22.62
C SER A 100 0.05 -13.52 21.28
N LEU A 101 0.84 -14.61 21.29
CA LEU A 101 1.39 -15.20 20.07
C LEU A 101 0.29 -15.69 19.14
N ASN A 102 -0.68 -16.43 19.67
CA ASN A 102 -1.84 -16.90 18.92
C ASN A 102 -2.66 -15.74 18.33
N LEU A 103 -2.85 -14.66 19.09
CA LEU A 103 -3.51 -13.45 18.61
C LEU A 103 -2.72 -12.81 17.44
N GLY A 104 -1.40 -12.68 17.57
CA GLY A 104 -0.54 -12.13 16.52
C GLY A 104 -0.57 -12.97 15.23
N MET A 105 -0.46 -14.29 15.36
CA MET A 105 -0.55 -15.22 14.23
C MET A 105 -1.93 -15.18 13.56
N THR A 106 -3.00 -15.07 14.35
CA THR A 106 -4.37 -14.95 13.84
C THR A 106 -4.56 -13.67 13.04
N GLU A 107 -4.06 -12.53 13.52
CA GLU A 107 -4.15 -11.27 12.78
C GLU A 107 -3.31 -11.32 11.48
N ALA A 108 -2.12 -11.91 11.50
CA ALA A 108 -1.32 -12.12 10.29
C ALA A 108 -2.05 -13.00 9.25
N ALA A 109 -2.64 -14.12 9.69
CA ALA A 109 -3.40 -15.02 8.84
C ALA A 109 -4.63 -14.33 8.24
N LYS A 110 -5.36 -13.55 9.04
CA LYS A 110 -6.52 -12.76 8.60
C LYS A 110 -6.16 -11.74 7.52
N LEU A 111 -5.01 -11.06 7.65
CA LEU A 111 -4.54 -10.10 6.64
C LEU A 111 -4.18 -10.81 5.32
N LEU A 112 -3.53 -11.97 5.38
CA LEU A 112 -3.22 -12.79 4.20
C LEU A 112 -4.48 -13.33 3.52
N ASN A 113 -5.44 -13.87 4.30
CA ASN A 113 -6.71 -14.36 3.77
C ASN A 113 -7.48 -13.26 3.05
N LYS A 114 -7.48 -12.02 3.54
CA LYS A 114 -8.07 -10.88 2.82
C LYS A 114 -7.41 -10.62 1.46
N GLN A 115 -6.11 -10.89 1.29
CA GLN A 115 -5.46 -10.77 -0.01
C GLN A 115 -5.86 -11.91 -0.95
N LEU A 116 -6.02 -13.13 -0.41
CA LEU A 116 -6.50 -14.30 -1.14
C LEU A 116 -7.94 -14.10 -1.64
N GLU A 117 -8.85 -13.66 -0.77
CA GLU A 117 -10.24 -13.32 -1.11
C GLU A 117 -10.34 -12.22 -2.18
N ARG A 118 -9.40 -11.27 -2.16
CA ARG A 118 -9.28 -10.21 -3.19
C ARG A 118 -8.61 -10.68 -4.48
N GLY A 119 -8.24 -11.96 -4.59
CA GLY A 119 -7.58 -12.54 -5.76
C GLY A 119 -6.16 -12.03 -6.01
N LYS A 120 -5.49 -11.46 -5.00
CA LYS A 120 -4.13 -10.90 -5.14
C LYS A 120 -3.03 -11.94 -4.95
N ILE A 121 -3.34 -13.06 -4.31
CA ILE A 121 -2.43 -14.19 -4.06
C ILE A 121 -3.20 -15.50 -4.17
N ASP A 122 -2.47 -16.61 -4.28
CA ASP A 122 -3.00 -17.96 -4.17
C ASP A 122 -2.70 -18.58 -2.79
N GLY A 123 -3.22 -19.79 -2.56
CA GLY A 123 -3.01 -20.52 -1.31
C GLY A 123 -1.55 -20.89 -1.06
N LEU A 124 -0.78 -21.18 -2.11
CA LEU A 124 0.65 -21.50 -2.01
C LEU A 124 1.45 -20.29 -1.50
N LYS A 125 1.19 -19.10 -2.05
CA LYS A 125 1.84 -17.87 -1.61
C LYS A 125 1.45 -17.53 -0.18
N LEU A 126 0.19 -17.70 0.20
CA LEU A 126 -0.24 -17.53 1.58
C LEU A 126 0.54 -18.42 2.55
N ALA A 127 0.60 -19.73 2.26
CA ALA A 127 1.32 -20.70 3.06
C ALA A 127 2.82 -20.35 3.16
N SER A 128 3.43 -19.93 2.05
CA SER A 128 4.84 -19.54 2.02
C SER A 128 5.15 -18.31 2.88
N VAL A 129 4.23 -17.34 2.93
CA VAL A 129 4.44 -16.11 3.72
C VAL A 129 4.24 -16.41 5.19
N ILE A 130 3.16 -17.11 5.56
CA ILE A 130 2.87 -17.39 6.97
C ILE A 130 3.94 -18.28 7.61
N SER A 131 4.54 -19.21 6.86
CA SER A 131 5.61 -20.09 7.36
C SER A 131 6.90 -19.34 7.71
N THR A 132 7.08 -18.12 7.23
CA THR A 132 8.27 -17.28 7.56
C THR A 132 8.09 -16.45 8.83
N ILE A 133 6.94 -16.56 9.49
CA ILE A 133 6.67 -15.96 10.79
C ILE A 133 6.88 -17.03 11.87
N HIS A 134 7.90 -16.86 12.70
CA HIS A 134 8.30 -17.83 13.72
C HIS A 134 7.92 -17.31 15.12
N PRO A 135 6.81 -17.77 15.71
CA PRO A 135 6.45 -17.40 17.07
C PRO A 135 7.39 -18.04 18.09
N THR A 136 7.76 -17.30 19.14
CA THR A 136 8.57 -17.77 20.27
C THR A 136 8.15 -17.09 21.57
N LEU A 137 8.32 -17.80 22.70
CA LEU A 137 8.17 -17.26 24.06
C LEU A 137 9.41 -16.46 24.50
#